data_AF-A0A5C3KRM0-F1
#
_entry.id   AF-A0A5C3KRM0-F1
#
_cell.length_a   1.000
_cell.length_b   1.000
_cell.length_c   1.000
_cell.angle_alpha   90.00
_cell.angle_beta   90.00
_cell.angle_gamma   90.00
#
_symmetry.space_group_name_H-M   'P 1'
#
loop_
_entity.id
_entity.type
_entity.pdbx_description
1 polymer ?
#
loop_
_entity_poly.entity_id
_entity_poly.type
_entity_poly.pdbx_seq_one_letter_code
_entity_poly.pdbx_strand_id
1 'polypeptide(L)'
;SAVWTEPEEDALLKFLVEHQAEAGDGGNFKKATFENSAASIAHLHQRGAVKTYKTCQNKWSAMIFCVICTLQKVSGWTWDNKTGASITPETASSWDDYVHHHPDAKPFCNRGWCHLSMVTELMPSTVSGTNV
;
A
#
# COMPACT_ATOMS: atom_id res chain seq x y z
N SER A 1 0.85 -19.37 -0.23
CA SER A 1 0.97 -17.97 0.25
C SER A 1 -0.42 -17.38 0.43
N ALA A 2 -0.56 -16.31 1.22
CA ALA A 2 -1.83 -15.58 1.31
C ALA A 2 -2.15 -14.94 -0.05
N VAL A 3 -3.40 -15.06 -0.51
CA VAL A 3 -3.88 -14.45 -1.76
C VAL A 3 -4.83 -13.33 -1.38
N TRP A 4 -4.52 -12.09 -1.74
CA TRP A 4 -5.36 -10.94 -1.42
C TRP A 4 -6.34 -10.64 -2.56
N THR A 5 -7.60 -10.44 -2.20
CA THR A 5 -8.64 -9.93 -3.09
C THR A 5 -8.88 -8.46 -2.80
N GLU A 6 -9.38 -7.71 -3.78
CA GLU A 6 -9.69 -6.28 -3.61
C GLU A 6 -10.61 -6.00 -2.41
N PRO A 7 -11.68 -6.79 -2.12
CA PRO A 7 -12.48 -6.59 -0.91
C PRO A 7 -11.70 -6.81 0.40
N GLU A 8 -10.77 -7.76 0.44
CA GLU A 8 -9.93 -7.99 1.62
C GLU A 8 -8.93 -6.84 1.83
N GLU A 9 -8.38 -6.30 0.74
CA GLU A 9 -7.50 -5.13 0.77
C GLU A 9 -8.23 -3.87 1.22
N ASP A 10 -9.42 -3.63 0.67
CA ASP A 10 -10.31 -2.54 1.04
C ASP A 10 -10.69 -2.60 2.53
N ALA A 11 -11.11 -3.78 3.01
CA ALA A 11 -11.50 -3.96 4.40
C ALA A 11 -10.31 -3.80 5.37
N LEU A 12 -9.11 -4.27 4.98
CA LEU A 12 -7.89 -4.03 5.76
C LEU A 12 -7.63 -2.53 5.90
N LEU A 13 -7.67 -1.78 4.80
CA LEU A 13 -7.36 -0.36 4.81
C LEU A 13 -8.40 0.47 5.53
N LYS A 14 -9.69 0.19 5.34
CA LYS A 14 -10.78 0.81 6.10
C LYS A 14 -10.60 0.60 7.60
N PHE A 15 -10.29 -0.64 8.00
CA PHE A 15 -10.00 -0.93 9.40
C PHE A 15 -8.82 -0.09 9.92
N LEU A 16 -7.73 0.02 9.15
CA LEU A 16 -6.57 0.81 9.56
C LEU A 16 -6.89 2.31 9.64
N VAL A 17 -7.68 2.86 8.70
CA VAL A 17 -8.16 4.25 8.73
C VAL A 17 -8.96 4.53 10.00
N GLU A 18 -9.90 3.64 10.35
CA GLU A 18 -10.68 3.75 11.59
C GLU A 18 -9.79 3.70 12.85
N HIS A 19 -8.66 3.00 12.78
CA HIS A 19 -7.70 2.85 13.88
C HIS A 19 -6.44 3.70 13.68
N GLN A 20 -6.49 4.77 12.86
CA GLN A 20 -5.32 5.59 12.54
C GLN A 20 -4.64 6.17 13.78
N ALA A 21 -5.40 6.46 14.85
CA ALA A 21 -4.88 6.96 16.12
C ALA A 21 -3.99 5.95 16.86
N GLU A 22 -4.03 4.67 16.47
CA GLU A 22 -3.16 3.61 17.01
C GLU A 22 -1.83 3.48 16.26
N ALA A 23 -1.65 4.20 15.15
CA ALA A 23 -0.42 4.22 14.40
C ALA A 23 0.71 4.84 15.25
N GLY A 24 1.88 4.20 15.24
CA GLY A 24 3.09 4.75 15.82
C GLY A 24 3.80 5.71 14.86
N ASP A 25 4.86 6.34 15.36
CA ASP A 25 5.75 7.17 14.55
C ASP A 25 6.29 6.35 13.36
N GLY A 26 6.05 6.84 12.15
CA GLY A 26 6.39 6.13 10.90
C GLY A 26 5.22 5.40 10.23
N GLY A 27 3.98 5.54 10.72
CA GLY A 27 2.78 5.01 10.05
C GLY A 27 2.60 3.50 10.18
N ASN A 28 3.29 2.87 11.12
CA ASN A 28 3.15 1.44 11.37
C ASN A 28 2.25 1.18 12.57
N PHE A 29 1.53 0.07 12.54
CA PHE A 29 0.58 -0.30 13.59
C PHE A 29 1.15 -1.37 14.52
N LYS A 30 0.60 -1.44 15.73
CA LYS A 30 0.96 -2.48 16.70
C LYS A 30 0.45 -3.85 16.22
N LYS A 31 1.08 -4.91 16.73
CA LYS A 31 0.64 -6.30 16.47
C LYS A 31 -0.86 -6.48 16.76
N ALA A 32 -1.35 -5.93 17.87
CA ALA A 32 -2.76 -6.04 18.27
C ALA A 32 -3.72 -5.47 17.22
N THR A 33 -3.39 -4.31 16.62
CA THR A 33 -4.18 -3.70 15.55
C THR A 33 -4.25 -4.63 14.33
N PHE A 34 -3.15 -5.28 13.96
CA PHE A 34 -3.14 -6.26 12.87
C PHE A 34 -3.82 -7.59 13.21
N GLU A 35 -3.82 -8.01 14.47
CA GLU A 35 -4.61 -9.16 14.93
C GLU A 35 -6.11 -8.86 14.83
N ASN A 36 -6.53 -7.69 15.28
CA ASN A 36 -7.92 -7.23 15.19
C ASN A 36 -8.37 -7.06 13.73
N SER A 37 -7.50 -6.50 12.87
CA SER A 37 -7.80 -6.37 11.45
C SER A 37 -7.90 -7.72 10.74
N ALA A 38 -7.02 -8.68 11.08
CA ALA A 38 -7.11 -10.04 10.54
C ALA A 38 -8.43 -10.73 10.93
N ALA A 39 -8.89 -10.52 12.17
CA ALA A 39 -10.18 -11.03 12.63
C ALA A 39 -11.36 -10.36 11.93
N SER A 40 -11.31 -9.03 11.73
CA SER A 40 -12.41 -8.28 11.09
C SER A 40 -12.60 -8.67 9.63
N ILE A 41 -11.52 -8.97 8.89
CA ILE A 41 -11.59 -9.36 7.47
C ILE A 41 -11.79 -10.87 7.25
N ALA A 42 -11.79 -11.69 8.29
CA ALA A 42 -11.82 -13.16 8.15
C ALA A 42 -13.05 -13.66 7.37
N HIS A 43 -14.18 -12.98 7.48
CA HIS A 43 -15.43 -13.31 6.77
C HIS A 43 -15.34 -13.08 5.25
N LEU A 44 -14.36 -12.31 4.76
CA LEU A 44 -14.12 -12.05 3.34
C LEU A 44 -13.17 -13.08 2.71
N HIS A 45 -12.68 -14.04 3.50
CA HIS A 45 -11.74 -15.04 3.02
C HIS A 45 -12.35 -15.92 1.93
N GLN A 46 -11.74 -15.92 0.75
CA GLN A 46 -12.18 -16.75 -0.38
C GLN A 46 -11.23 -17.90 -0.70
N ARG A 47 -9.90 -17.66 -0.63
CA ARG A 47 -8.89 -18.63 -1.06
C ARG A 47 -7.50 -18.33 -0.49
N GLY A 48 -6.61 -19.31 -0.62
CA GLY A 48 -5.23 -19.24 -0.15
C GLY A 48 -5.12 -19.42 1.37
N ALA A 49 -4.00 -19.04 1.95
CA ALA A 49 -3.85 -19.06 3.40
C ALA A 49 -4.74 -18.00 4.07
N VAL A 50 -5.30 -18.34 5.24
CA VAL A 50 -6.04 -17.41 6.10
C VAL A 50 -5.13 -16.24 6.49
N LYS A 51 -5.71 -15.03 6.56
CA LYS A 51 -4.96 -13.83 6.92
C LYS A 51 -4.64 -13.88 8.41
N THR A 52 -3.37 -13.70 8.70
CA THR A 52 -2.82 -13.53 10.05
C THR A 52 -2.37 -12.09 10.21
N TYR A 53 -2.10 -11.69 11.46
CA TYR A 53 -1.51 -10.37 11.73
C TYR A 53 -0.27 -10.10 10.88
N LYS A 54 0.58 -11.11 10.66
CA LYS A 54 1.83 -10.97 9.91
C LYS A 54 1.59 -10.77 8.43
N THR A 55 0.58 -11.43 7.86
CA THR A 55 0.21 -11.21 6.46
C THR A 55 -0.45 -9.84 6.25
N CYS A 56 -1.26 -9.37 7.21
CA CYS A 56 -1.84 -8.03 7.18
C CYS A 56 -0.75 -6.95 7.28
N GLN A 57 0.19 -7.13 8.22
CA GLN A 57 1.34 -6.24 8.37
C GLN A 57 2.19 -6.17 7.11
N ASN A 58 2.56 -7.33 6.53
CA ASN A 58 3.35 -7.36 5.29
C ASN A 58 2.61 -6.67 4.13
N LYS A 59 1.28 -6.86 4.05
CA LYS A 59 0.45 -6.20 3.02
C LYS A 59 0.43 -4.69 3.21
N TRP A 60 0.26 -4.21 4.43
CA TRP A 60 0.35 -2.79 4.79
C TRP A 60 1.71 -2.20 4.44
N SER A 61 2.80 -2.86 4.83
CA SER A 61 4.16 -2.39 4.53
C SER A 61 4.43 -2.29 3.03
N ALA A 62 3.96 -3.26 2.24
CA ALA A 62 4.08 -3.21 0.78
C ALA A 62 3.29 -2.05 0.17
N MET A 63 2.10 -1.76 0.70
CA MET A 63 1.29 -0.63 0.27
C MET A 63 1.94 0.72 0.61
N ILE A 64 2.39 0.93 1.86
CA ILE A 64 3.16 2.12 2.23
C ILE A 64 4.38 2.27 1.30
N PHE A 65 5.16 1.20 1.15
CA PHE A 65 6.40 1.25 0.38
C PHE A 65 6.13 1.66 -1.07
N CYS A 66 5.06 1.14 -1.67
CA CYS A 66 4.64 1.56 -2.99
C CYS A 66 4.30 3.06 -3.03
N VAL A 67 3.50 3.60 -2.09
CA VAL A 67 3.23 5.05 -2.05
C VAL A 67 4.53 5.84 -1.90
N ILE A 68 5.36 5.48 -0.93
CA ILE A 68 6.62 6.18 -0.64
C ILE A 68 7.50 6.19 -1.88
N CYS A 69 7.69 5.05 -2.55
CA CYS A 69 8.49 5.03 -3.77
C CYS A 69 7.86 5.83 -4.90
N THR A 70 6.54 5.77 -5.05
CA THR A 70 5.81 6.56 -6.05
C THR A 70 5.99 8.06 -5.78
N LEU A 71 5.87 8.52 -4.53
CA LEU A 71 5.99 9.92 -4.14
C LEU A 71 7.43 10.43 -4.07
N GLN A 72 8.39 9.59 -3.66
CA GLN A 72 9.80 9.98 -3.52
C GLN A 72 10.56 9.95 -4.85
N LYS A 73 10.14 9.15 -5.83
CA LYS A 73 10.79 9.07 -7.15
C LYS A 73 10.17 9.98 -8.21
N VAL A 74 9.32 10.94 -7.83
CA VAL A 74 8.72 11.86 -8.80
C VAL A 74 9.75 12.83 -9.38
N SER A 75 10.21 12.53 -10.59
CA SER A 75 10.49 13.55 -11.61
C SER A 75 9.98 13.20 -13.02
N GLY A 76 9.34 12.04 -13.27
CA GLY A 76 8.99 11.65 -14.65
C GLY A 76 7.81 10.70 -14.93
N TRP A 77 7.14 10.09 -13.93
CA TRP A 77 5.96 9.24 -14.18
C TRP A 77 4.67 9.95 -13.77
N THR A 78 3.66 9.91 -14.64
CA THR A 78 2.31 10.36 -14.29
C THR A 78 1.61 9.27 -13.50
N TRP A 79 1.16 9.61 -12.29
CA TRP A 79 0.36 8.74 -11.45
C TRP A 79 -1.09 9.18 -11.47
N ASP A 80 -2.02 8.23 -11.58
CA ASP A 80 -3.45 8.46 -11.50
C ASP A 80 -4.14 7.37 -10.68
N ASN A 81 -5.22 7.72 -9.98
CA ASN A 81 -5.93 6.76 -9.14
C ASN A 81 -6.65 5.67 -9.95
N LYS A 82 -6.96 5.92 -11.22
CA LYS A 82 -7.67 5.00 -12.12
C LYS A 82 -6.73 4.21 -13.03
N THR A 83 -5.57 4.76 -13.37
CA THR A 83 -4.57 4.07 -14.22
C THR A 83 -3.27 3.71 -13.51
N GLY A 84 -3.06 4.10 -12.25
CA GLY A 84 -1.84 3.79 -11.50
C GLY A 84 -0.61 4.50 -12.05
N ALA A 85 0.52 3.79 -12.13
CA ALA A 85 1.69 4.24 -12.86
C ALA A 85 1.33 4.24 -14.36
N SER A 86 1.07 5.40 -14.94
CA SER A 86 0.67 5.55 -16.35
C SER A 86 1.89 5.40 -17.25
N ILE A 87 2.42 4.18 -17.31
CA ILE A 87 3.66 3.87 -18.00
C ILE A 87 3.41 3.93 -19.51
N THR A 88 4.08 4.88 -20.15
CA THR A 88 4.13 5.07 -21.59
C THR A 88 5.29 4.25 -22.19
N PRO A 89 5.33 4.02 -23.52
CA PRO A 89 6.47 3.38 -24.16
C PRO A 89 7.82 4.06 -23.86
N GLU A 90 7.82 5.37 -23.67
CA GLU A 90 9.02 6.17 -23.33
C GLU A 90 9.52 5.93 -21.90
N THR A 91 8.64 5.51 -20.99
CA THR A 91 8.94 5.32 -19.57
C THR A 91 8.97 3.85 -19.15
N ALA A 92 8.73 2.93 -20.10
CA ALA A 92 8.72 1.49 -19.85
C ALA A 92 10.07 0.96 -19.36
N SER A 93 11.19 1.43 -19.94
CA SER A 93 12.53 0.98 -19.56
C SER A 93 12.89 1.36 -18.12
N SER A 94 12.54 2.59 -17.69
CA SER A 94 12.77 3.02 -16.31
C SER A 94 11.84 2.30 -15.33
N TRP A 95 10.62 2.00 -15.74
CA TRP A 95 9.70 1.20 -14.92
C TRP A 95 10.21 -0.23 -14.73
N ASP A 96 10.68 -0.88 -15.79
CA ASP A 96 11.21 -2.25 -15.74
C ASP A 96 12.44 -2.35 -14.82
N ASP A 97 13.37 -1.39 -14.91
CA ASP A 97 14.51 -1.31 -13.99
C ASP A 97 14.07 -1.08 -12.54
N TYR A 98 13.05 -0.25 -12.34
CA TYR A 98 12.50 0.00 -11.01
C TYR A 98 11.83 -1.24 -10.42
N VAL A 99 10.96 -1.95 -11.14
CA VAL A 99 10.31 -3.18 -10.63
C VAL A 99 11.27 -4.35 -10.53
N HIS A 100 12.41 -4.32 -11.23
CA HIS A 100 13.49 -5.28 -11.01
C HIS A 100 14.03 -5.18 -9.58
N HIS A 101 14.22 -3.96 -9.08
CA HIS A 101 14.66 -3.69 -7.72
C HIS A 101 13.51 -3.67 -6.69
N HIS A 102 12.27 -3.44 -7.16
CA HIS A 102 11.05 -3.28 -6.35
C HIS A 102 9.90 -4.13 -6.92
N PRO A 103 10.01 -5.47 -6.87
CA PRO A 103 9.03 -6.37 -7.50
C PRO A 103 7.61 -6.25 -6.93
N ASP A 104 7.50 -5.73 -5.72
CA ASP A 104 6.26 -5.40 -5.01
C ASP A 104 5.48 -4.23 -5.66
N ALA A 105 6.14 -3.39 -6.46
CA ALA A 105 5.49 -2.31 -7.20
C ALA A 105 4.86 -2.78 -8.55
N LYS A 106 5.17 -4.00 -9.00
CA LYS A 106 4.68 -4.57 -10.26
C LYS A 106 3.15 -4.53 -10.44
N PRO A 107 2.32 -4.76 -9.40
CA PRO A 107 0.86 -4.71 -9.53
C PRO A 107 0.29 -3.34 -9.90
N PHE A 108 1.06 -2.25 -9.78
CA PHE A 108 0.58 -0.87 -9.96
C PHE A 108 0.89 -0.28 -11.35
N CYS A 109 1.49 -1.07 -12.25
CA CYS A 109 1.69 -0.68 -13.65
C CYS A 109 0.35 -0.64 -14.39
N ASN A 110 -0.07 0.53 -14.86
CA ASN A 110 -1.29 0.72 -15.66
C ASN A 110 -2.57 0.13 -15.03
N ARG A 111 -2.59 0.04 -13.70
CA ARG A 111 -3.73 -0.39 -12.89
C ARG A 111 -4.01 0.66 -11.84
N GLY A 112 -5.20 1.24 -11.91
CA GLY A 112 -5.70 2.14 -10.90
C GLY A 112 -5.55 1.56 -9.50
N TRP A 113 -5.23 2.43 -8.57
CA TRP A 113 -5.11 2.07 -7.18
C TRP A 113 -6.23 2.75 -6.40
N CYS A 114 -7.36 2.06 -6.31
CA CYS A 114 -8.54 2.52 -5.55
C CYS A 114 -8.23 2.79 -4.07
N HIS A 115 -7.11 2.26 -3.57
CA HIS A 115 -6.66 2.41 -2.20
C HIS A 115 -5.67 3.57 -1.98
N LEU A 116 -5.19 4.27 -3.03
CA LEU A 116 -4.16 5.32 -2.87
C LEU A 116 -4.59 6.39 -1.88
N SER A 117 -5.86 6.80 -1.90
CA SER A 117 -6.40 7.79 -0.96
C SER A 117 -6.28 7.33 0.49
N MET A 118 -6.73 6.10 0.79
CA MET A 118 -6.68 5.54 2.15
C MET A 118 -5.24 5.35 2.63
N VAL A 119 -4.34 4.86 1.78
CA VAL A 119 -2.93 4.66 2.16
C VAL A 119 -2.24 6.01 2.38
N THR A 120 -2.55 7.03 1.57
CA THR A 120 -2.01 8.39 1.71
C THR A 120 -2.51 9.06 3.00
N GLU A 121 -3.78 8.90 3.34
CA GLU A 121 -4.35 9.38 4.61
C GLU A 121 -3.67 8.74 5.82
N LEU A 122 -3.36 7.45 5.72
CA LEU A 122 -2.69 6.68 6.76
C LEU A 122 -1.18 6.91 6.82
N MET A 123 -0.58 7.51 5.80
CA MET A 123 0.85 7.80 5.83
C MET A 123 1.12 8.86 6.89
N PRO A 124 2.20 8.71 7.67
CA PRO A 124 2.61 9.77 8.57
C PRO A 124 2.90 10.97 7.69
N SER A 125 2.25 12.11 7.96
CA SER A 125 2.58 13.38 7.32
C SER A 125 4.10 13.46 7.36
N THR A 126 4.76 13.39 6.21
CA THR A 126 6.19 13.69 6.14
C THR A 126 6.30 15.03 6.82
N VAL A 127 6.91 15.05 8.01
CA VAL A 127 7.28 16.28 8.68
C VAL A 127 8.09 16.98 7.63
N SER A 128 7.51 18.00 7.02
CA SER A 128 8.23 18.88 6.11
C SER A 128 9.31 19.46 7.02
N GLY A 129 10.51 18.90 6.92
CA GLY A 129 11.68 19.48 7.52
C GLY A 129 11.86 20.81 6.84
N THR A 130 11.25 21.84 7.42
CA THR A 130 11.57 23.23 7.15
C THR A 130 13.05 23.37 7.48
N ASN A 131 13.91 23.18 6.49
CA ASN A 131 15.27 23.68 6.57
C ASN A 131 15.19 25.18 6.39
N VAL A 132 15.69 25.85 7.44
CA VAL A 132 15.84 27.28 7.71
C VAL A 132 16.15 28.18 6.51
#